data_AF-A0A5N8Z9C4-F1
#
_entry.id   AF-A0A5N8Z9C4-F1
#
_cell.length_a   1.000
_cell.length_b   1.000
_cell.length_c   1.000
_cell.angle_alpha   90.00
_cell.angle_beta   90.00
_cell.angle_gamma   90.00
#
_symmetry.space_group_name_H-M   'P 1'
#
loop_
_entity.id
_entity.type
_entity.pdbx_description
1 polymer ?
#
loop_
_entity_poly.entity_id
_entity_poly.type
_entity_poly.pdbx_seq_one_letter_code
_entity_poly.pdbx_strand_id
1 'polypeptide(L)'
;MKKQLDFSKINYETFEETYKHILRMKEEEIILTIEKLISYEEEKKGVDFETLILMFLEHKNDQIRLLVTKYMSKSSDLSTIRRIKKIIINEKKAEIRNQAINIFGIWISYYVEKNKTKEIKKSLDFGLDFINNSKSDESQNMMLQSISFIN
;
A
#
# COMPACT_ATOMS: atom_id res chain seq x y z
N MET A 1 5.63 17.41 28.06
CA MET A 1 5.07 17.87 26.77
C MET A 1 5.32 16.80 25.73
N LYS A 2 4.28 16.18 25.15
CA LYS A 2 4.48 15.39 23.92
C LYS A 2 4.91 16.38 22.84
N LYS A 3 6.13 16.26 22.32
CA LYS A 3 6.56 17.04 21.16
C LYS A 3 5.63 16.65 20.00
N GLN A 4 4.71 17.56 19.65
CA GLN A 4 3.91 17.42 18.45
C GLN A 4 4.87 17.41 17.26
N LEU A 5 4.74 16.43 16.36
CA LEU A 5 5.55 16.38 15.15
C LEU A 5 5.23 17.60 14.29
N ASP A 6 6.28 18.32 13.89
CA ASP A 6 6.16 19.42 12.94
C ASP A 6 6.36 18.87 11.52
N PHE A 7 5.26 18.57 10.83
CA PHE A 7 5.30 17.93 9.51
C PHE A 7 6.01 18.78 8.45
N SER A 8 6.06 20.10 8.62
CA SER A 8 6.77 21.00 7.69
C SER A 8 8.28 20.78 7.69
N LYS A 9 8.82 20.13 8.72
CA LYS A 9 10.25 19.84 8.88
C LYS A 9 10.62 18.40 8.55
N ILE A 10 9.63 17.57 8.23
CA ILE A 10 9.86 16.17 7.86
C ILE A 10 10.33 16.12 6.41
N ASN A 11 11.44 15.42 6.19
CA ASN A 11 12.07 15.20 4.88
C ASN A 11 12.81 13.86 4.89
N TYR A 12 13.36 13.47 3.73
CA TYR A 12 14.03 12.18 3.58
C TYR A 12 15.11 11.90 4.65
N GLU A 13 15.90 12.90 5.02
CA GLU A 13 16.98 12.78 6.02
C GLU A 13 16.44 12.50 7.43
N THR A 14 15.21 12.93 7.73
CA THR A 14 14.59 12.80 9.05
C THR A 14 13.59 11.64 9.13
N PHE A 15 13.34 10.90 8.05
CA PHE A 15 12.35 9.81 8.03
C PHE A 15 12.67 8.71 9.03
N GLU A 16 13.93 8.26 9.13
CA GLU A 16 14.26 7.16 10.05
C GLU A 16 14.06 7.56 11.52
N GLU A 17 14.47 8.77 11.90
CA GLU A 17 14.25 9.31 13.25
C GLU A 17 12.75 9.49 13.52
N THR A 18 12.03 10.05 12.57
CA THR A 18 10.58 10.27 12.64
C THR A 18 9.84 8.95 12.82
N TYR A 19 10.18 7.94 12.03
CA TYR A 19 9.63 6.60 12.13
C TYR A 19 9.85 6.00 13.52
N LYS A 20 11.09 6.03 14.03
CA LYS A 20 11.42 5.54 15.38
C LYS A 20 10.66 6.30 16.47
N HIS A 21 10.42 7.60 16.29
CA HIS A 21 9.63 8.40 17.22
C HIS A 21 8.15 7.99 17.20
N ILE A 22 7.55 7.84 16.00
CA ILE A 22 6.15 7.41 15.85
C ILE A 22 5.95 5.99 16.40
N LEU A 23 6.87 5.05 16.15
CA LEU A 23 6.78 3.68 16.66
C LEU A 23 6.71 3.57 18.20
N ARG A 24 7.14 4.59 18.94
CA ARG A 24 7.07 4.64 20.41
C ARG A 24 5.71 5.11 20.93
N MET A 25 4.82 5.57 20.05
CA MET A 25 3.47 6.00 20.40
C MET A 25 2.54 4.80 20.61
N LYS A 26 1.38 5.05 21.20
CA LYS A 26 0.30 4.06 21.23
C LYS A 26 -0.28 3.85 19.83
N GLU A 27 -0.87 2.68 19.58
CA GLU A 27 -1.35 2.31 18.25
C GLU A 27 -2.37 3.30 17.69
N GLU A 28 -3.29 3.82 18.53
CA GLU A 28 -4.26 4.84 18.13
C GLU A 28 -3.58 6.15 17.73
N GLU A 29 -2.50 6.52 18.43
CA GLU A 29 -1.72 7.72 18.13
C GLU A 29 -0.90 7.56 16.85
N ILE A 30 -0.40 6.35 16.57
CA ILE A 30 0.28 6.04 15.30
C ILE A 30 -0.70 6.20 14.14
N ILE A 31 -1.89 5.61 14.24
CA ILE A 31 -2.95 5.71 13.21
C ILE A 31 -3.26 7.19 12.93
N LEU A 32 -3.59 7.96 13.97
CA LEU A 32 -3.89 9.39 13.85
C LEU A 32 -2.72 10.19 13.26
N THR A 33 -1.47 9.78 13.53
CA THR A 33 -0.29 10.45 12.98
C THR A 33 -0.12 10.13 11.49
N ILE A 34 -0.29 8.87 11.09
CA ILE A 34 -0.23 8.46 9.68
C ILE A 34 -1.33 9.15 8.88
N GLU A 35 -2.57 9.19 9.38
CA GLU A 35 -3.68 9.90 8.74
C GLU A 35 -3.35 11.38 8.52
N LYS A 36 -2.78 12.05 9.52
CA LYS A 36 -2.38 13.45 9.41
C LYS A 36 -1.21 13.67 8.43
N LEU A 37 -0.26 12.74 8.36
CA LEU A 37 0.81 12.79 7.35
C LEU A 37 0.21 12.71 5.94
N ILE A 38 -0.73 11.79 5.71
CA ILE A 38 -1.43 11.63 4.44
C ILE A 38 -2.19 12.92 4.08
N SER A 39 -2.98 13.48 5.00
CA SER A 39 -3.71 14.73 4.74
C SER A 39 -2.78 15.90 4.44
N TYR A 40 -1.66 16.01 5.15
CA TYR A 40 -0.69 17.07 4.91
C TYR A 40 -0.04 16.97 3.52
N GLU A 41 0.32 15.75 3.09
CA GLU A 41 0.84 15.49 1.74
C GLU A 41 -0.16 15.90 0.64
N GLU A 42 -1.46 15.61 0.83
CA GLU A 42 -2.51 15.98 -0.12
C GLU A 42 -2.73 17.50 -0.21
N GLU A 43 -2.62 18.20 0.91
CA GLU A 43 -2.81 19.65 0.99
C GLU A 43 -1.60 20.45 0.49
N LYS A 44 -0.38 19.88 0.55
CA LYS A 44 0.88 20.59 0.28
C LYS A 44 1.61 20.02 -0.93
N LYS A 45 1.62 20.81 -2.00
CA LYS A 45 2.44 20.51 -3.20
C LYS A 45 3.92 20.40 -2.84
N GLY A 46 4.58 19.38 -3.39
CA GLY A 46 6.03 19.18 -3.25
C GLY A 46 6.45 18.45 -1.97
N VAL A 47 5.49 17.96 -1.19
CA VAL A 47 5.72 17.06 -0.05
C VAL A 47 5.48 15.63 -0.51
N ASP A 48 6.38 14.73 -0.13
CA ASP A 48 6.27 13.29 -0.38
C ASP A 48 6.72 12.55 0.89
N PHE A 49 5.76 11.93 1.57
CA PHE A 49 5.95 11.10 2.74
C PHE A 49 5.78 9.61 2.43
N GLU A 50 5.67 9.22 1.15
CA GLU A 50 5.43 7.84 0.75
C GLU A 50 6.45 6.91 1.37
N THR A 51 7.74 7.25 1.27
CA THR A 51 8.81 6.42 1.85
C THR A 51 8.63 6.23 3.36
N LEU A 52 8.28 7.28 4.11
CA LEU A 52 8.05 7.22 5.55
C LEU A 52 6.79 6.38 5.90
N ILE A 53 5.67 6.64 5.22
CA ILE A 53 4.40 5.95 5.47
C ILE A 53 4.54 4.45 5.19
N LEU A 54 5.24 4.08 4.11
CA LEU A 54 5.43 2.67 3.76
C LEU A 54 6.36 1.90 4.72
N MET A 55 7.10 2.58 5.62
CA MET A 55 7.84 1.89 6.68
C MET A 55 6.93 1.16 7.68
N PHE A 56 5.62 1.46 7.69
CA PHE A 56 4.64 0.83 8.58
C PHE A 56 3.94 -0.40 7.97
N LEU A 57 4.32 -0.84 6.77
CA LEU A 57 3.70 -1.98 6.09
C LEU A 57 3.77 -3.30 6.87
N GLU A 58 4.81 -3.50 7.69
CA GLU A 58 5.01 -4.72 8.49
C GLU A 58 4.63 -4.53 9.97
N HIS A 59 3.90 -3.46 10.29
CA HIS A 59 3.53 -3.18 11.68
C HIS A 59 2.65 -4.30 12.27
N LYS A 60 2.84 -4.62 13.56
CA LYS A 60 2.10 -5.71 14.23
C LYS A 60 0.58 -5.51 14.27
N ASN A 61 0.12 -4.26 14.33
CA ASN A 61 -1.30 -3.91 14.37
C ASN A 61 -1.89 -3.88 12.94
N ASP A 62 -2.98 -4.61 12.76
CA ASP A 62 -3.64 -4.81 11.46
C ASP A 62 -4.25 -3.52 10.89
N GLN A 63 -4.78 -2.62 11.73
CA GLN A 63 -5.37 -1.36 11.28
C GLN A 63 -4.30 -0.43 10.70
N ILE A 64 -3.10 -0.39 11.30
CA ILE A 64 -1.97 0.35 10.76
C ILE A 64 -1.56 -0.22 9.40
N ARG A 65 -1.41 -1.54 9.28
CA ARG A 65 -1.09 -2.18 8.00
C ARG A 65 -2.16 -1.92 6.94
N LEU A 66 -3.44 -1.98 7.32
CA LEU A 66 -4.56 -1.67 6.44
C LEU A 66 -4.52 -0.23 5.93
N LEU A 67 -4.30 0.74 6.83
CA LEU A 67 -4.19 2.16 6.50
C LEU A 67 -3.07 2.41 5.49
N VAL A 68 -1.89 1.84 5.74
CA VAL A 68 -0.72 1.98 4.86
C VAL A 68 -0.95 1.26 3.52
N THR A 69 -1.61 0.10 3.54
CA THR A 69 -1.98 -0.61 2.30
C THR A 69 -2.96 0.23 1.46
N LYS A 70 -3.97 0.87 2.08
CA LYS A 70 -4.88 1.78 1.38
C LYS A 70 -4.14 2.95 0.75
N TYR A 71 -3.18 3.55 1.46
CA TYR A 71 -2.38 4.66 0.95
C TYR A 71 -1.65 4.33 -0.36
N MET A 72 -1.21 3.07 -0.55
CA MET A 72 -0.51 2.64 -1.78
C MET A 72 -1.34 2.78 -3.07
N SER A 73 -2.66 3.00 -2.99
CA SER A 73 -3.48 3.30 -4.18
C SER A 73 -3.12 4.62 -4.84
N LYS A 74 -2.45 5.53 -4.11
CA LYS A 74 -2.02 6.85 -4.59
C LYS A 74 -0.63 6.84 -5.21
N SER A 75 0.14 5.79 -4.95
CA SER A 75 1.51 5.68 -5.43
C SER A 75 1.56 5.59 -6.95
N SER A 76 2.53 6.29 -7.54
CA SER A 76 2.85 6.20 -8.97
C SER A 76 4.15 5.41 -9.22
N ASP A 77 4.80 4.91 -8.17
CA ASP A 77 6.04 4.14 -8.28
C ASP A 77 5.76 2.69 -8.69
N LEU A 78 6.42 2.23 -9.76
CA LEU A 78 6.38 0.83 -10.18
C LEU A 78 6.89 -0.13 -9.09
N SER A 79 7.73 0.32 -8.15
CA SER A 79 8.16 -0.52 -7.03
C SER A 79 7.00 -0.92 -6.11
N THR A 80 5.93 -0.10 -6.07
CA THR A 80 4.70 -0.33 -5.31
C THR A 80 4.02 -1.62 -5.74
N ILE A 81 3.98 -1.96 -7.03
CA ILE A 81 3.35 -3.20 -7.48
C ILE A 81 4.01 -4.44 -6.89
N ARG A 82 5.34 -4.41 -6.71
CA ARG A 82 6.08 -5.52 -6.09
C ARG A 82 5.72 -5.67 -4.62
N ARG A 83 5.54 -4.54 -3.91
CA ARG A 83 5.09 -4.53 -2.52
C ARG A 83 3.65 -5.05 -2.40
N ILE A 84 2.74 -4.60 -3.27
CA ILE A 84 1.35 -5.10 -3.34
C ILE A 84 1.33 -6.61 -3.55
N LYS A 85 2.08 -7.15 -4.52
CA LYS A 85 2.16 -8.60 -4.76
C LYS A 85 2.64 -9.37 -3.51
N LYS A 86 3.60 -8.83 -2.76
CA LYS A 86 4.05 -9.43 -1.49
C LYS A 86 2.95 -9.44 -0.43
N ILE A 87 2.18 -8.35 -0.30
CA ILE A 87 1.04 -8.27 0.64
C ILE A 87 0.01 -9.33 0.26
N ILE A 88 -0.33 -9.46 -1.02
CA ILE A 88 -1.32 -10.43 -1.51
C ILE A 88 -0.94 -11.86 -1.11
N ILE A 89 0.33 -12.23 -1.22
CA ILE A 89 0.82 -13.58 -0.89
C ILE A 89 0.91 -13.80 0.63
N ASN A 90 1.48 -12.85 1.36
CA ASN A 90 1.94 -13.09 2.72
C ASN A 90 0.96 -12.66 3.81
N GLU A 91 0.03 -11.75 3.51
CA GLU A 91 -0.86 -11.18 4.51
C GLU A 91 -1.93 -12.19 4.94
N LYS A 92 -2.06 -12.36 6.25
CA LYS A 92 -3.00 -13.30 6.87
C LYS A 92 -4.40 -12.70 6.93
N LYS A 93 -4.50 -11.38 7.13
CA LYS A 93 -5.77 -10.66 7.27
C LYS A 93 -6.43 -10.46 5.91
N ALA A 94 -7.60 -11.07 5.73
CA ALA A 94 -8.33 -11.04 4.48
C ALA A 94 -8.63 -9.62 4.01
N GLU A 95 -9.04 -8.73 4.91
CA GLU A 95 -9.33 -7.32 4.59
C GLU A 95 -8.14 -6.60 3.94
N ILE A 96 -6.94 -6.75 4.51
CA ILE A 96 -5.72 -6.12 3.99
C ILE A 96 -5.32 -6.75 2.66
N ARG A 97 -5.39 -8.09 2.57
CA ARG A 97 -5.09 -8.83 1.33
C ARG A 97 -6.04 -8.41 0.19
N ASN A 98 -7.33 -8.36 0.47
CA ASN A 98 -8.37 -7.97 -0.49
C ASN A 98 -8.21 -6.50 -0.92
N GLN A 99 -7.84 -5.60 0.01
CA GLN A 99 -7.47 -4.23 -0.33
C GLN A 99 -6.26 -4.17 -1.28
N ALA A 100 -5.24 -5.01 -1.05
CA ALA A 100 -4.08 -5.09 -1.94
C ALA A 100 -4.46 -5.63 -3.33
N ILE A 101 -5.37 -6.61 -3.41
CA ILE A 101 -5.92 -7.11 -4.70
C ILE A 101 -6.63 -5.98 -5.46
N ASN A 102 -7.46 -5.18 -4.79
CA ASN A 102 -8.13 -4.04 -5.43
C ASN A 102 -7.12 -3.04 -6.02
N ILE A 103 -6.06 -2.72 -5.27
CA ILE A 103 -5.00 -1.82 -5.75
C ILE A 103 -4.24 -2.44 -6.92
N PHE A 104 -4.01 -3.76 -6.88
CA PHE A 104 -3.41 -4.50 -7.99
C PHE A 104 -4.24 -4.37 -9.27
N GLY A 105 -5.57 -4.46 -9.19
CA GLY A 105 -6.47 -4.24 -10.33
C GLY A 105 -6.37 -2.84 -10.94
N ILE A 106 -6.25 -1.80 -10.12
CA ILE A 106 -6.04 -0.40 -10.59
C ILE A 106 -4.76 -0.31 -11.43
N TRP A 107 -3.67 -0.92 -10.96
CA TRP A 107 -2.40 -0.95 -11.69
C TRP A 107 -2.48 -1.73 -13.00
N ILE A 108 -3.22 -2.84 -13.04
CA ILE A 108 -3.47 -3.58 -14.27
C ILE A 108 -4.20 -2.70 -15.28
N SER A 109 -5.27 -2.02 -14.88
CA SER A 109 -6.02 -1.10 -15.74
C SER A 109 -5.09 -0.05 -16.35
N TYR A 110 -4.23 0.56 -15.54
CA TYR A 110 -3.22 1.50 -16.01
C TYR A 110 -2.24 0.88 -17.02
N TYR A 111 -1.76 -0.34 -16.78
CA TYR A 111 -0.86 -1.02 -17.71
C TYR A 111 -1.54 -1.34 -19.04
N VAL A 112 -2.81 -1.71 -19.04
CA VAL A 112 -3.62 -1.95 -20.24
C VAL A 112 -3.77 -0.65 -21.03
N GLU A 113 -4.20 0.44 -20.39
CA GLU A 113 -4.31 1.76 -21.01
C GLU A 113 -3.00 2.24 -21.65
N LYS A 114 -1.86 1.93 -21.04
CA LYS A 114 -0.53 2.31 -21.53
C LYS A 114 0.13 1.26 -22.42
N ASN A 115 -0.59 0.19 -22.79
CA ASN A 115 -0.10 -0.95 -23.58
C ASN A 115 1.25 -1.51 -23.08
N LYS A 116 1.40 -1.69 -21.77
CA LYS A 116 2.62 -2.22 -21.13
C LYS A 116 2.63 -3.74 -21.18
N THR A 117 2.68 -4.33 -22.37
CA THR A 117 2.48 -5.76 -22.64
C THR A 117 3.30 -6.69 -21.74
N LYS A 118 4.56 -6.34 -21.43
CA LYS A 118 5.42 -7.12 -20.52
C LYS A 118 4.89 -7.16 -19.08
N GLU A 119 4.42 -6.03 -18.57
CA GLU A 119 3.89 -5.94 -17.19
C GLU A 119 2.48 -6.52 -17.08
N ILE A 120 1.68 -6.40 -18.16
CA ILE A 120 0.40 -7.10 -18.30
C ILE A 120 0.60 -8.60 -18.17
N LYS A 121 1.50 -9.20 -18.97
CA LYS A 121 1.76 -10.65 -18.93
C LYS A 121 2.18 -11.14 -17.53
N LYS A 122 3.15 -10.47 -16.92
CA LYS A 122 3.60 -10.81 -15.55
C LYS A 122 2.51 -10.66 -14.48
N SER A 123 1.54 -9.78 -14.72
CA SER A 123 0.44 -9.54 -13.78
C SER A 123 -0.66 -10.59 -13.95
N LEU A 124 -0.92 -11.01 -15.20
CA LEU A 124 -1.77 -12.15 -15.50
C LEU A 124 -1.21 -13.44 -14.89
N ASP A 125 0.08 -13.75 -15.14
CA ASP A 125 0.73 -14.95 -14.61
C ASP A 125 0.62 -14.99 -13.07
N PHE A 126 0.93 -13.87 -12.41
CA PHE A 126 0.77 -13.73 -10.96
C PHE A 126 -0.67 -13.93 -10.48
N GLY A 127 -1.65 -13.34 -11.17
CA GLY A 127 -3.06 -13.42 -10.78
C GLY A 127 -3.60 -14.84 -10.91
N LEU A 128 -3.30 -15.53 -12.01
CA LEU A 128 -3.68 -16.94 -12.23
C LEU A 128 -3.04 -17.87 -11.19
N ASP A 129 -1.74 -17.67 -10.91
CA ASP A 129 -1.06 -18.43 -9.86
C ASP A 129 -1.71 -18.22 -8.49
N PHE A 130 -2.07 -16.97 -8.14
CA PHE A 130 -2.76 -16.69 -6.89
C PHE A 130 -4.14 -17.36 -6.82
N ILE A 131 -4.93 -17.29 -7.90
CA ILE A 131 -6.27 -17.90 -7.95
C ILE A 131 -6.18 -19.41 -7.70
N ASN A 132 -5.26 -20.09 -8.38
CA ASN A 132 -5.09 -21.54 -8.27
C ASN A 132 -4.64 -22.01 -6.87
N ASN A 133 -3.97 -21.15 -6.11
CA ASN A 133 -3.38 -21.50 -4.80
C ASN A 133 -4.11 -20.90 -3.60
N SER A 134 -4.95 -19.89 -3.81
CA SER A 134 -5.74 -19.27 -2.75
C SER A 134 -6.80 -20.24 -2.22
N LYS A 135 -7.01 -20.25 -0.91
CA LYS A 135 -8.10 -21.01 -0.26
C LYS A 135 -9.37 -20.17 -0.03
N SER A 136 -9.35 -18.91 -0.46
CA SER A 136 -10.41 -17.93 -0.21
C SER A 136 -11.11 -17.60 -1.53
N ASP A 137 -12.35 -18.08 -1.69
CA ASP A 137 -13.19 -17.84 -2.87
C ASP A 137 -13.40 -16.33 -3.10
N GLU A 138 -13.60 -15.55 -2.03
CA GLU A 138 -13.70 -14.10 -2.11
C GLU A 138 -12.43 -13.48 -2.73
N SER A 139 -11.26 -13.85 -2.21
CA SER A 139 -9.99 -13.34 -2.72
C SER A 139 -9.71 -13.81 -4.16
N GLN A 140 -10.10 -15.04 -4.51
CA GLN A 140 -10.02 -15.54 -5.88
C GLN A 140 -10.91 -14.71 -6.82
N ASN A 141 -12.16 -14.46 -6.45
CA ASN A 141 -13.11 -13.67 -7.24
C ASN A 141 -12.63 -12.22 -7.42
N MET A 142 -12.10 -11.59 -6.38
CA MET A 142 -11.53 -10.25 -6.47
C MET A 142 -10.29 -10.22 -7.38
N MET A 143 -9.45 -11.26 -7.35
CA MET A 143 -8.31 -11.37 -8.24
C MET A 143 -8.75 -11.55 -9.69
N LEU A 144 -9.75 -12.40 -9.94
CA LEU A 144 -10.36 -12.59 -11.27
C LEU A 144 -10.87 -11.27 -11.84
N GLN A 145 -11.58 -10.47 -11.04
CA GLN A 145 -12.03 -9.13 -11.43
C GLN A 145 -10.84 -8.19 -11.70
N SER A 146 -9.78 -8.28 -10.92
CA SER A 146 -8.60 -7.44 -11.09
C SER A 146 -7.85 -7.73 -12.39
N ILE A 147 -7.78 -9.00 -12.81
CA ILE A 147 -7.12 -9.38 -14.07
C ILE A 147 -8.04 -9.32 -15.30
N SER A 148 -9.36 -9.19 -15.13
CA SER A 148 -10.28 -9.13 -16.26
C SER A 148 -10.12 -7.88 -17.12
N PHE A 149 -9.48 -6.82 -16.61
CA PHE A 149 -9.11 -5.63 -17.39
C PHE A 149 -8.16 -5.93 -18.55
N ILE A 150 -7.48 -7.08 -18.54
CA ILE A 150 -6.52 -7.49 -19.58
C ILE A 150 -7.23 -7.96 -20.86
N ASN A 151 -8.53 -8.32 -20.78
CA ASN A 151 -9.32 -8.90 -21.87
C ASN A 151 -9.93 -7.87 -22.81
#